data_AF-A0AAW5N2D2-F1
#
_entry.id   AF-A0AAW5N2D2-F1
#
_cell.length_a   1.000
_cell.length_b   1.000
_cell.length_c   1.000
_cell.angle_alpha   90.00
_cell.angle_beta   90.00
_cell.angle_gamma   90.00
#
_symmetry.space_group_name_H-M   'P 1'
#
loop_
_entity.id
_entity.type
_entity.pdbx_description
1 polymer ?
#
loop_
_entity_poly.entity_id
_entity_poly.type
_entity_poly.pdbx_seq_one_letter_code
_entity_poly.pdbx_strand_id
1 'polypeptide(L)'
;HEQLREKGMQKDYLALVRGQWQSHVKSVQAPLLKNILQSGERIVRVSQEGKPSETRFKVEERYAFATLVRCSPVTGRTHQIRVHSQYAGHPIAFDDRY
;
A
#
# COMPACT_ATOMS: atom_id res chain seq x y z
N HIS A 1 5.27 17.88 15.15
CA HIS A 1 4.10 17.09 14.72
C HIS A 1 3.33 17.70 13.54
N GLU A 2 3.55 18.96 13.19
CA GLU A 2 2.81 19.70 12.17
C GLU A 2 3.10 19.25 10.72
N GLN A 3 4.37 19.05 10.35
CA GLN A 3 4.77 18.61 9.00
C GLN A 3 4.20 17.23 8.57
N LEU A 4 3.98 16.31 9.53
CA LEU A 4 3.32 15.03 9.28
C LEU A 4 1.81 15.19 9.04
N ARG A 5 1.19 16.22 9.64
CA ARG A 5 -0.22 16.58 9.44
C ARG A 5 -0.43 17.30 8.11
N GLU A 6 0.52 18.15 7.71
CA GLU A 6 0.44 18.95 6.48
C GLU A 6 0.75 18.18 5.19
N LYS A 7 1.04 16.87 5.28
CA LYS A 7 1.43 16.01 4.12
C LYS A 7 2.64 16.54 3.34
N GLY A 8 3.43 17.47 3.91
CA GLY A 8 4.60 18.06 3.25
C GLY A 8 5.79 17.10 3.13
N MET A 9 5.78 15.99 3.89
CA MET A 9 6.82 14.97 3.81
C MET A 9 6.48 13.92 2.75
N GLN A 10 7.26 13.93 1.66
CA GLN A 10 7.25 12.83 0.71
C GLN A 10 7.98 11.63 1.31
N LYS A 11 7.29 10.49 1.37
CA LYS A 11 7.85 9.22 1.81
C LYS A 11 7.83 8.27 0.63
N ASP A 12 8.99 7.76 0.25
CA ASP A 12 9.12 6.79 -0.82
C ASP A 12 9.65 5.48 -0.23
N TYR A 13 8.99 4.37 -0.57
CA TYR A 13 9.38 3.02 -0.19
C TYR A 13 9.60 2.19 -1.44
N LEU A 14 10.49 1.21 -1.39
CA LEU A 14 10.59 0.18 -2.42
C LEU A 14 9.87 -1.08 -1.96
N ALA A 15 9.06 -1.66 -2.85
CA ALA A 15 8.38 -2.92 -2.63
C ALA A 15 8.57 -3.85 -3.83
N LEU A 16 8.94 -5.10 -3.56
CA LEU A 16 8.95 -6.15 -4.56
C LEU A 16 7.57 -6.81 -4.56
N VAL A 17 6.83 -6.69 -5.66
CA VAL A 17 5.45 -7.19 -5.77
C VAL A 17 5.32 -8.31 -6.80
N ARG A 18 4.35 -9.20 -6.59
CA ARG A 18 4.09 -10.34 -7.47
C ARG A 18 3.63 -9.89 -8.86
N GLY A 19 4.18 -10.52 -9.89
CA GLY A 19 3.77 -10.33 -11.28
C GLY A 19 4.16 -8.98 -11.87
N GLN A 20 3.46 -8.57 -12.93
CA GLN A 20 3.74 -7.35 -13.69
C GLN A 20 2.84 -6.21 -13.23
N TRP A 21 3.37 -5.24 -12.47
CA TRP A 21 2.58 -4.06 -12.09
C TRP A 21 2.13 -3.31 -13.35
N GLN A 22 0.84 -3.00 -13.43
CA GLN A 22 0.25 -2.35 -14.59
C GLN A 22 0.72 -0.89 -14.66
N SER A 23 1.38 -0.51 -15.76
CA SER A 23 2.02 0.81 -15.89
C SER A 23 1.03 1.98 -15.80
N HIS A 24 -0.24 1.78 -16.14
CA HIS A 24 -1.29 2.79 -16.06
C HIS A 24 -1.85 2.97 -14.64
N VAL A 25 -1.62 2.02 -13.73
CA VAL A 25 -2.04 2.14 -12.32
C VAL A 25 -1.00 2.99 -11.58
N LYS A 26 -1.27 4.30 -11.54
CA LYS A 26 -0.40 5.30 -10.88
C LYS A 26 -0.78 5.53 -9.41
N SER A 27 -2.01 5.22 -9.02
CA SER A 27 -2.48 5.34 -7.65
C SER A 27 -3.56 4.30 -7.33
N VAL A 28 -3.65 3.96 -6.04
CA VAL A 28 -4.75 3.16 -5.47
C VAL A 28 -5.42 4.00 -4.39
N GLN A 29 -6.73 4.20 -4.52
CA GLN A 29 -7.57 5.04 -3.64
C GLN A 29 -8.65 4.20 -2.93
N ALA A 30 -8.25 3.05 -2.37
CA ALA A 30 -9.15 2.16 -1.64
C ALA A 30 -9.20 2.55 -0.15
N PRO A 31 -10.37 2.84 0.45
CA PRO A 31 -10.47 3.17 1.87
C PRO A 31 -10.14 1.96 2.75
N LEU A 32 -9.51 2.21 3.91
CA LEU A 32 -8.95 1.16 4.76
C LEU A 32 -9.57 1.16 6.15
N LEU A 33 -10.18 0.02 6.51
CA LEU A 33 -10.74 -0.22 7.84
C LEU A 33 -9.74 -1.02 8.66
N LYS A 34 -9.43 -0.53 9.86
CA LYS A 34 -8.53 -1.18 10.82
C LYS A 34 -9.36 -1.87 11.91
N ASN A 35 -9.09 -3.14 12.11
CA ASN A 35 -9.63 -3.96 13.19
C ASN A 35 -8.48 -4.44 14.09
N ILE A 36 -8.79 -4.66 15.37
CA ILE A 36 -7.87 -5.25 16.34
C ILE A 36 -8.49 -6.60 16.72
N LEU A 37 -7.75 -7.68 16.48
CA LEU A 37 -8.17 -9.03 16.87
C LEU A 37 -8.04 -9.20 18.40
N GLN A 38 -8.70 -10.22 18.94
CA GLN A 38 -8.55 -10.60 20.35
C GLN A 38 -7.10 -10.91 20.75
N SER A 39 -6.29 -11.38 19.79
CA SER A 39 -4.84 -11.57 19.95
C SER A 39 -4.02 -10.27 20.06
N GLY A 40 -4.65 -9.10 19.92
CA GLY A 40 -3.99 -7.79 19.87
C GLY A 40 -3.44 -7.43 18.48
N GLU A 41 -3.50 -8.36 17.53
CA GLU A 41 -3.03 -8.13 16.17
C GLU A 41 -3.90 -7.14 15.40
N ARG A 42 -3.25 -6.32 14.56
CA ARG A 42 -3.94 -5.35 13.72
C ARG A 42 -4.15 -5.92 12.33
N ILE A 43 -5.42 -6.09 11.94
CA ILE A 43 -5.80 -6.41 10.57
C ILE A 43 -6.39 -5.16 9.93
N VAL A 44 -5.92 -4.86 8.74
CA VAL A 44 -6.42 -3.80 7.88
C VAL A 44 -6.99 -4.43 6.61
N ARG A 45 -8.18 -4.01 6.19
CA ARG A 45 -8.85 -4.48 4.97
C ARG A 45 -9.43 -3.31 4.19
N VAL A 46 -9.62 -3.49 2.89
CA VAL A 46 -10.39 -2.55 2.07
C VAL A 46 -11.86 -2.65 2.47
N SER A 47 -12.48 -1.50 2.76
CA SER A 47 -13.91 -1.39 3.10
C SER A 47 -14.39 0.03 2.86
N GLN A 48 -15.64 0.20 2.42
CA GLN A 48 -16.26 1.52 2.24
C GLN A 48 -16.43 2.27 3.58
N GLU A 49 -16.51 1.55 4.70
CA GLU A 49 -16.51 2.13 6.06
C GLU A 49 -15.10 2.53 6.53
N GLY A 50 -14.07 2.26 5.72
CA GLY A 50 -12.68 2.54 6.02
C GLY A 50 -12.34 4.03 5.93
N LYS A 51 -11.16 4.38 6.45
CA LYS A 51 -10.64 5.73 6.31
C LYS A 51 -10.13 5.96 4.88
N PRO A 52 -10.39 7.13 4.27
CA PRO A 52 -9.81 7.49 2.97
C PRO A 52 -8.29 7.32 3.00
N SER A 53 -7.78 6.66 1.96
CA SER A 53 -6.39 6.25 1.85
C SER A 53 -5.94 6.31 0.40
N GLU A 54 -4.73 6.81 0.16
CA GLU A 54 -4.15 6.92 -1.17
C GLU A 54 -2.66 6.57 -1.14
N THR A 55 -2.25 5.67 -2.05
CA THR A 55 -0.85 5.35 -2.33
C THR A 55 -0.58 5.55 -3.81
N ARG A 56 0.49 6.28 -4.14
CA ARG A 56 0.99 6.39 -5.51
C ARG A 56 2.05 5.33 -5.78
N PHE A 57 2.07 4.81 -6.99
CA PHE A 57 3.00 3.76 -7.41
C PHE A 57 3.73 4.16 -8.69
N LYS A 58 5.01 3.84 -8.74
CA LYS A 58 5.86 3.97 -9.91
C LYS A 58 6.67 2.70 -10.09
N VAL A 59 6.68 2.14 -11.30
CA VAL A 59 7.54 1.00 -11.63
C VAL A 59 8.99 1.49 -11.71
N GLU A 60 9.88 0.83 -10.97
CA GLU A 60 11.32 1.09 -11.01
C GLU A 60 12.02 0.03 -11.86
N GLU A 61 11.66 -1.25 -11.69
CA GLU A 61 12.27 -2.35 -12.43
C GLU A 61 11.27 -3.49 -12.65
N ARG A 62 11.39 -4.21 -13.78
CA ARG A 62 10.58 -5.38 -14.10
C ARG A 62 11.44 -6.63 -14.15
N TYR A 63 10.97 -7.68 -13.52
CA TYR A 63 11.57 -9.02 -13.57
C TYR A 63 10.60 -9.99 -14.26
N ALA A 64 10.99 -11.27 -14.40
CA ALA A 64 10.16 -12.27 -15.06
C ALA A 64 8.80 -12.48 -14.36
N PHE A 65 8.80 -12.64 -13.03
CA PHE A 65 7.59 -12.95 -12.24
C PHE A 65 7.31 -11.93 -11.13
N ALA A 66 8.01 -10.79 -11.12
CA ALA A 66 7.88 -9.75 -10.10
C ALA A 66 8.15 -8.36 -10.68
N THR A 67 7.77 -7.32 -9.94
CA THR A 67 8.07 -5.92 -10.27
C THR A 67 8.59 -5.22 -9.02
N LEU A 68 9.67 -4.45 -9.15
CA LEU A 68 10.08 -3.49 -8.13
C LEU A 68 9.30 -2.19 -8.35
N VAL A 69 8.53 -1.79 -7.34
CA VAL A 69 7.72 -0.57 -7.37
C VAL A 69 8.11 0.39 -6.26
N ARG A 70 8.27 1.66 -6.61
CA ARG A 70 8.30 2.76 -5.65
C ARG A 70 6.89 3.07 -5.22
N CYS A 71 6.66 3.06 -3.91
CA CYS A 71 5.38 3.31 -3.28
C CYS A 71 5.46 4.60 -2.46
N SER A 72 4.61 5.57 -2.78
CA SER A 72 4.57 6.87 -2.13
C SER A 72 3.21 7.07 -1.46
N PRO A 73 3.04 6.68 -0.18
CA PRO A 73 1.77 6.80 0.52
C PRO A 73 1.46 8.27 0.85
N VAL A 74 0.42 8.81 0.21
CA VAL A 74 -0.07 10.20 0.42
C VAL A 74 -0.74 10.32 1.79
N THR A 75 -1.46 9.28 2.20
CA THR A 75 -1.95 9.09 3.57
C THR A 75 -1.06 8.13 4.36
N GLY A 76 -1.14 8.15 5.69
CA GLY A 76 -0.32 7.27 6.54
C GLY A 76 -1.15 6.24 7.34
N ARG A 77 -1.91 5.36 6.69
CA ARG A 77 -2.68 4.31 7.40
C ARG A 77 -1.82 3.09 7.71
N THR A 78 -2.20 2.36 8.76
CA THR A 78 -1.58 1.08 9.11
C THR A 78 -1.65 0.12 7.92
N HIS A 79 -0.54 -0.55 7.60
CA HIS A 79 -0.42 -1.53 6.50
C HIS A 79 -0.85 -1.03 5.10
N GLN A 80 -0.91 0.29 4.88
CA GLN A 80 -1.53 0.86 3.68
C GLN A 80 -0.94 0.33 2.36
N ILE A 81 0.39 0.36 2.21
CA ILE A 81 1.06 -0.11 0.97
C ILE A 81 0.81 -1.61 0.75
N ARG A 82 0.90 -2.41 1.81
CA ARG A 82 0.66 -3.86 1.79
C ARG A 82 -0.75 -4.18 1.27
N VAL A 83 -1.77 -3.58 1.90
CA VAL A 83 -3.17 -3.80 1.51
C VAL A 83 -3.50 -3.23 0.13
N HIS A 84 -2.97 -2.05 -0.23
CA HIS A 84 -3.21 -1.46 -1.56
C HIS A 84 -2.56 -2.25 -2.69
N SER A 85 -1.35 -2.77 -2.49
CA SER A 85 -0.67 -3.60 -3.50
C SER A 85 -1.38 -4.95 -3.67
N GLN A 86 -1.80 -5.58 -2.57
CA GLN A 86 -2.68 -6.76 -2.61
C GLN A 86 -4.00 -6.47 -3.35
N TYR A 87 -4.67 -5.36 -3.03
CA TYR A 87 -5.92 -4.95 -3.67
C TYR A 87 -5.76 -4.71 -5.18
N ALA A 88 -4.60 -4.20 -5.61
CA ALA A 88 -4.24 -4.07 -7.02
C ALA A 88 -3.88 -5.40 -7.71
N GLY A 89 -3.92 -6.53 -7.00
CA GLY A 89 -3.61 -7.88 -7.51
C GLY A 89 -2.13 -8.28 -7.40
N HIS A 90 -1.30 -7.41 -6.84
CA HIS A 90 0.16 -7.51 -6.80
C HIS A 90 0.67 -7.44 -5.35
N PRO A 91 0.42 -8.48 -4.52
CA PRO A 91 0.89 -8.49 -3.12
C PRO A 91 2.43 -8.42 -3.03
N ILE A 92 2.92 -7.94 -1.88
CA ILE A 92 4.35 -7.82 -1.60
C ILE A 92 4.94 -9.21 -1.33
N ALA A 93 6.16 -9.47 -1.82
CA ALA A 93 6.86 -10.71 -1.54
C ALA A 93 7.08 -10.93 -0.03
N PHE A 94 6.90 -12.16 0.44
CA PHE A 94 7.03 -12.55 1.86
C PHE A 94 6.11 -11.78 2.82
N ASP A 95 4.96 -11.31 2.33
CA ASP A 95 3.91 -10.77 3.17
C ASP A 95 2.98 -11.91 3.64
N ASP A 96 3.20 -12.40 4.86
CA ASP A 96 2.45 -13.53 5.42
C ASP A 96 0.95 -13.24 5.64
N ARG A 97 0.51 -11.99 5.48
CA ARG A 97 -0.88 -11.57 5.75
C ARG A 97 -1.62 -11.04 4.54
N TYR A 98 -0.92 -10.42 3.59
CA TYR A 98 -1.52 -9.70 2.46
C TYR A 98 -0.96 -10.14 1.11
#